data_AF-A0A953E7U8-F1
#
_entry.id   AF-A0A953E7U8-F1
#
_cell.length_a   1.000
_cell.length_b   1.000
_cell.length_c   1.000
_cell.angle_alpha   90.00
_cell.angle_beta   90.00
_cell.angle_gamma   90.00
#
_symmetry.space_group_name_H-M   'P 1'
#
loop_
_entity.id
_entity.type
_entity.pdbx_description
1 polymer ?
#
loop_
_entity_poly.entity_id
_entity_poly.type
_entity_poly.pdbx_seq_one_letter_code
_entity_poly.pdbx_strand_id
1 'polypeptide(L)'
;MLLTDFNLGPGPDGMALARAVARRFPGLPTVFVTGNPECFADYPMAAWERLVAKPFTCAELLAAIGALQAAGHRPAGAESEPDAADPLLAMLYELGFGPLALPEPIPPVQALPQPPGTGKAVLP
;
A
#
# COMPACT_ATOMS: atom_id res chain seq x y z
N MET A 1 7.15 -4.15 -2.72
CA MET A 1 7.12 -3.54 -1.37
C MET A 1 5.77 -3.86 -0.75
N LEU A 2 5.72 -4.06 0.56
CA LEU A 2 4.50 -4.22 1.35
C LEU A 2 4.39 -3.05 2.34
N LEU A 3 3.21 -2.43 2.42
CA LEU A 3 2.83 -1.53 3.51
C LEU A 3 1.60 -2.16 4.16
N THR A 4 1.63 -2.42 5.46
CA THR A 4 0.54 -3.11 6.15
C THR A 4 0.29 -2.53 7.54
N ASP A 5 -0.97 -2.45 7.94
CA ASP A 5 -1.34 -2.19 9.33
C ASP A 5 -1.08 -3.44 10.16
N PHE A 6 -0.67 -3.28 11.41
CA PHE A 6 -0.53 -4.40 12.33
C PHE A 6 -1.89 -5.04 12.60
N ASN A 7 -2.91 -4.22 12.90
CA ASN A 7 -4.25 -4.70 13.17
C ASN A 7 -5.10 -4.67 11.89
N LEU A 8 -5.21 -5.83 11.23
CA LEU A 8 -6.04 -6.01 10.04
C LEU A 8 -7.49 -6.45 10.37
N GLY A 9 -7.85 -6.51 11.65
CA GLY A 9 -9.14 -7.03 12.09
C GLY A 9 -9.12 -8.56 12.29
N PRO A 10 -10.26 -9.24 12.14
CA PRO A 10 -10.33 -10.70 12.31
C PRO A 10 -9.44 -11.44 11.31
N GLY A 11 -8.60 -12.35 11.81
CA GLY A 11 -7.71 -13.17 10.99
C GLY A 11 -6.23 -12.87 11.24
N PRO A 12 -5.35 -13.17 10.25
CA PRO A 12 -3.92 -12.87 10.33
C PRO A 12 -3.64 -11.38 10.55
N ASP A 13 -2.74 -11.06 11.47
CA ASP A 13 -2.22 -9.70 11.65
C ASP A 13 -1.23 -9.32 10.54
N GLY A 14 -0.81 -8.05 10.52
CA GLY A 14 0.14 -7.54 9.54
C GLY A 14 1.48 -8.29 9.54
N MET A 15 1.92 -8.84 10.68
CA MET A 15 3.16 -9.61 10.77
C MET A 15 3.01 -10.99 10.14
N ALA A 16 1.88 -11.67 10.37
CA ALA A 16 1.55 -12.94 9.76
C ALA A 16 1.45 -12.81 8.24
N LEU A 17 0.83 -11.72 7.76
CA LEU A 17 0.81 -11.36 6.34
C LEU A 17 2.21 -11.14 5.79
N ALA A 18 3.04 -10.32 6.45
CA ALA A 18 4.41 -10.05 6.00
C ALA A 18 5.26 -11.33 5.94
N ARG A 19 5.16 -12.22 6.95
CA ARG A 19 5.85 -13.52 6.95
C ARG A 19 5.37 -14.41 5.81
N ALA A 20 4.08 -14.39 5.49
CA ALA A 20 3.55 -15.15 4.38
C ALA A 20 4.11 -14.64 3.05
N VAL A 21 4.03 -13.33 2.81
CA VAL A 21 4.56 -12.70 1.61
C VAL A 21 6.09 -12.91 1.49
N ALA A 22 6.82 -12.84 2.59
CA ALA A 22 8.28 -13.05 2.62
C ALA A 22 8.70 -14.47 2.21
N ARG A 23 7.85 -15.49 2.37
CA ARG A 23 8.13 -16.84 1.84
C ARG A 23 8.23 -16.87 0.32
N ARG A 24 7.44 -16.02 -0.36
CA ARG A 24 7.41 -15.93 -1.83
C ARG A 24 8.36 -14.87 -2.39
N PHE A 25 8.49 -13.77 -1.66
CA PHE A 25 9.38 -12.66 -2.00
C PHE A 25 10.36 -12.43 -0.84
N PRO A 26 11.39 -13.29 -0.68
CA PRO A 26 12.43 -13.09 0.31
C PRO A 26 13.07 -11.70 0.18
N GLY A 27 13.17 -11.00 1.32
CA GLY A 27 13.73 -9.66 1.37
C GLY A 27 12.82 -8.55 0.82
N LEU A 28 11.52 -8.81 0.60
CA LEU A 28 10.58 -7.78 0.17
C LEU A 28 10.56 -6.62 1.20
N PRO A 29 10.86 -5.38 0.76
CA PRO A 29 10.76 -4.22 1.63
C PRO A 29 9.36 -4.11 2.25
N THR A 30 9.30 -4.09 3.58
CA THR A 30 8.04 -4.10 4.33
C THR A 30 8.00 -2.97 5.34
N VAL A 31 6.92 -2.20 5.33
CA VAL A 31 6.63 -1.17 6.33
C VAL A 31 5.40 -1.60 7.11
N PHE A 32 5.57 -1.75 8.42
CA PHE A 32 4.49 -1.96 9.36
C PHE A 32 4.00 -0.63 9.89
N VAL A 33 2.69 -0.49 9.99
CA VAL A 33 2.03 0.66 10.60
C VAL A 33 1.25 0.17 11.81
N THR A 34 1.32 0.81 12.97
CA THR A 34 0.59 0.34 14.15
C THR A 34 0.21 1.48 15.09
N GLY A 35 -0.93 1.37 15.78
CA GLY A 35 -1.27 2.22 16.92
C GLY A 35 -0.62 1.78 18.24
N ASN A 36 -0.05 0.57 18.26
CA ASN A 36 0.48 -0.09 19.43
C ASN A 36 1.90 -0.60 19.10
N PRO A 37 2.93 0.28 19.10
CA PRO A 37 4.30 -0.10 18.77
C PRO A 37 4.90 -1.11 19.75
N GLU A 38 4.39 -1.19 20.98
CA GLU A 38 4.78 -2.18 21.98
C GLU A 38 4.54 -3.64 21.52
N CYS A 39 3.62 -3.87 20.58
CA CYS A 39 3.42 -5.20 19.97
C CYS A 39 4.65 -5.68 19.18
N PHE A 40 5.58 -4.79 18.83
CA PHE A 40 6.81 -5.09 18.12
C PHE A 40 8.05 -5.14 19.04
N ALA A 41 7.89 -5.01 20.37
CA ALA A 41 9.03 -4.91 21.30
C ALA A 41 10.02 -6.08 21.17
N ASP A 42 9.50 -7.31 21.01
CA ASP A 42 10.30 -8.52 20.83
C ASP A 42 10.40 -8.98 19.37
N TYR A 43 9.91 -8.17 18.42
CA TYR A 43 9.97 -8.52 17.01
C TYR A 43 11.37 -8.20 16.44
N PRO A 44 12.10 -9.20 15.91
CA PRO A 44 13.42 -8.98 15.33
C PRO A 44 13.29 -8.35 13.93
N MET A 45 13.26 -7.02 13.85
CA MET A 45 13.20 -6.29 12.58
C MET A 45 14.38 -6.63 11.68
N ALA A 46 14.09 -7.11 10.47
CA ALA A 46 15.09 -7.29 9.43
C ALA A 46 15.53 -5.95 8.83
N ALA A 47 16.66 -5.94 8.13
CA ALA A 47 17.20 -4.73 7.49
C ALA A 47 16.24 -4.11 6.46
N TRP A 48 15.37 -4.92 5.84
CA TRP A 48 14.34 -4.52 4.88
C TRP A 48 12.96 -4.24 5.51
N GLU A 49 12.86 -4.21 6.83
CA GLU A 49 11.62 -3.93 7.56
C GLU A 49 11.70 -2.58 8.29
N ARG A 50 10.61 -1.84 8.32
CA ARG A 50 10.46 -0.62 9.14
C ARG A 50 9.13 -0.61 9.86
N LEU A 51 9.11 0.00 11.03
CA LEU A 51 7.91 0.25 11.82
C LEU A 51 7.60 1.75 11.84
N VAL A 52 6.35 2.12 11.59
CA VAL A 52 5.83 3.47 11.71
C VAL A 52 4.68 3.45 12.72
N ALA A 53 4.87 4.13 13.85
CA ALA A 53 3.84 4.26 14.87
C ALA A 53 2.81 5.32 14.46
N LYS A 54 1.53 5.05 14.73
CA LYS A 54 0.44 6.04 14.61
C LYS A 54 0.40 6.91 15.87
N PRO A 55 0.00 8.19 15.75
CA PRO A 55 -0.22 8.90 14.50
C PRO A 55 1.12 9.24 13.79
N PHE A 56 1.09 9.30 12.46
CA PHE A 56 2.23 9.71 11.65
C PHE A 56 1.76 10.69 10.55
N THR A 57 2.72 11.46 10.04
CA THR A 57 2.57 12.37 8.91
C THR A 57 2.93 11.68 7.60
N CYS A 58 2.45 12.21 6.47
CA CYS A 58 2.87 11.73 5.15
C CYS A 58 4.39 11.76 4.97
N ALA A 59 5.07 12.77 5.51
CA ALA A 59 6.52 12.91 5.42
C ALA A 59 7.25 11.76 6.15
N GLU A 60 6.79 11.37 7.34
CA GLU A 60 7.37 10.26 8.11
C GLU A 60 7.19 8.91 7.40
N LEU A 61 6.00 8.66 6.84
CA LEU A 61 5.75 7.44 6.07
C LEU A 61 6.63 7.40 4.81
N LEU A 62 6.72 8.50 4.06
CA LEU A 62 7.55 8.59 2.86
C LEU A 62 9.04 8.43 3.19
N ALA A 63 9.52 8.95 4.31
CA ALA A 63 10.89 8.77 4.77
C ALA A 63 11.19 7.29 5.06
N ALA A 64 10.28 6.57 5.72
CA ALA A 64 10.42 5.14 5.99
C ALA A 64 10.50 4.32 4.69
N ILE A 65 9.63 4.62 3.72
CA ILE A 65 9.63 4.00 2.40
C ILE A 65 10.94 4.30 1.66
N GLY A 66 11.35 5.57 1.62
CA GLY A 66 12.56 6.01 0.95
C GLY A 66 13.82 5.36 1.52
N ALA A 67 13.90 5.19 2.85
CA ALA A 67 15.01 4.51 3.50
C ALA A 67 15.16 3.05 3.06
N LEU A 68 14.04 2.35 2.86
CA LEU A 68 14.04 0.97 2.38
C LEU A 68 14.41 0.86 0.90
N GLN A 69 13.96 1.80 0.07
CA GLN A 69 14.31 1.86 -1.36
C GLN A 69 15.79 2.18 -1.57
N ALA A 70 16.34 3.13 -0.80
CA ALA A 70 17.75 3.50 -0.86
C ALA A 70 18.68 2.35 -0.43
N ALA A 71 18.22 1.46 0.45
CA ALA A 71 18.95 0.26 0.83
C ALA A 71 19.04 -0.79 -0.30
N GLY A 72 18.45 -0.55 -1.48
CA GLY A 72 18.63 -1.38 -2.68
C GLY A 72 18.05 -2.79 -2.58
N HIS A 73 17.14 -3.04 -1.64
CA HIS A 73 16.57 -4.36 -1.42
C HIS A 73 15.53 -4.68 -2.50
N ARG A 74 15.98 -5.38 -3.53
CA ARG A 74 15.12 -6.02 -4.54
C ARG A 74 14.77 -7.43 -4.03
N PRO A 75 13.49 -7.82 -4.00
CA PRO A 75 13.13 -9.18 -3.61
C PRO A 75 13.83 -10.20 -4.51
N ALA A 76 14.51 -11.18 -3.91
CA ALA A 76 15.09 -12.28 -4.64
C ALA A 76 13.96 -13.17 -5.16
N GLY A 77 13.81 -13.30 -6.48
CA GLY A 77 12.81 -14.20 -7.10
C GLY A 77 11.51 -13.58 -7.62
N ALA A 78 11.47 -12.26 -7.86
CA ALA A 78 10.30 -11.59 -8.45
C ALA A 78 10.01 -11.92 -9.94
N GLU A 79 10.63 -12.97 -10.50
CA GLU A 79 10.49 -13.32 -11.93
C GLU A 79 9.57 -14.51 -12.22
N SER A 80 8.92 -15.10 -11.21
CA SER A 80 7.97 -16.19 -11.46
C SER A 80 6.55 -15.66 -11.38
N GLU A 81 5.80 -15.75 -12.50
CA GLU A 81 4.35 -15.49 -12.54
C GLU A 81 3.64 -16.21 -11.38
N PRO A 82 2.59 -15.59 -10.79
CA PRO A 82 1.82 -16.22 -9.74
C PRO A 82 1.15 -17.48 -10.27
N ASP A 83 1.45 -18.63 -9.66
CA ASP A 83 0.70 -19.86 -9.87
C ASP A 83 -0.75 -19.63 -9.41
N ALA A 84 -1.74 -20.04 -10.21
CA ALA A 84 -3.15 -19.92 -9.83
C ALA A 84 -3.50 -20.71 -8.56
N ALA A 85 -2.65 -21.67 -8.15
CA ALA A 85 -2.72 -22.36 -6.86
C ALA A 85 -1.96 -21.67 -5.72
N ASP A 86 -1.49 -20.42 -5.91
CA ASP A 86 -0.67 -19.71 -4.93
C ASP A 86 -1.47 -19.46 -3.62
N PRO A 87 -1.05 -20.07 -2.49
CA PRO A 87 -1.71 -19.86 -1.21
C PRO A 87 -1.63 -18.40 -0.72
N LEU A 88 -0.73 -17.58 -1.26
CA LEU A 88 -0.74 -16.13 -1.03
C LEU A 88 -1.86 -15.43 -1.75
N LEU A 89 -2.21 -15.84 -2.97
CA LEU A 89 -3.37 -15.31 -3.67
C LEU A 89 -4.63 -15.64 -2.87
N ALA A 90 -4.80 -16.89 -2.45
CA ALA A 90 -5.92 -17.29 -1.59
C ALA A 90 -5.95 -16.48 -0.27
N MET A 91 -4.82 -16.35 0.42
CA MET A 91 -4.72 -15.57 1.66
C MET A 91 -5.04 -14.08 1.44
N LEU A 92 -4.57 -13.47 0.35
CA LEU A 92 -4.87 -12.08 0.03
C LEU A 92 -6.37 -11.90 -0.25
N TYR A 93 -7.01 -12.82 -0.98
CA TYR A 93 -8.45 -12.82 -1.19
C TYR A 93 -9.26 -12.93 0.12
N GLU A 94 -8.88 -13.84 1.01
CA GLU A 94 -9.53 -13.99 2.34
C GLU A 94 -9.37 -12.72 3.21
N LEU A 95 -8.25 -12.02 3.05
CA LEU A 95 -8.00 -10.72 3.70
C LEU A 95 -8.69 -9.54 2.98
N GLY A 96 -9.49 -9.79 1.94
CA GLY A 96 -10.21 -8.77 1.18
C GLY A 96 -9.37 -8.06 0.11
N PHE A 97 -8.13 -8.49 -0.12
CA PHE A 97 -7.25 -8.01 -1.18
C PHE A 97 -7.41 -8.87 -2.44
N GLY A 98 -8.54 -8.70 -3.13
CA GLY A 98 -8.72 -9.25 -4.48
C GLY A 98 -7.93 -8.46 -5.55
N PRO A 99 -7.83 -8.96 -6.79
CA PRO A 99 -7.31 -8.19 -7.91
C PRO A 99 -8.08 -6.87 -7.94
N LEU A 100 -7.32 -5.77 -7.96
CA LEU A 100 -7.91 -4.46 -8.16
C LEU A 100 -8.71 -4.55 -9.46
N ALA A 101 -10.05 -4.51 -9.37
CA ALA A 101 -10.84 -4.23 -10.56
C ALA A 101 -10.22 -2.95 -11.13
N LEU A 102 -9.80 -2.98 -12.39
CA LEU A 102 -9.37 -1.77 -13.07
C LEU A 102 -10.45 -0.73 -12.78
N PRO A 103 -10.10 0.46 -12.26
CA PRO A 103 -11.10 1.48 -12.02
C PRO A 103 -11.87 1.65 -13.32
N GLU A 104 -13.21 1.56 -13.24
CA GLU A 104 -14.08 1.93 -14.35
C GLU A 104 -13.55 3.26 -14.92
N PRO A 105 -13.41 3.39 -16.25
CA PRO A 105 -12.86 4.59 -16.84
C PRO A 105 -13.61 5.79 -16.28
N ILE A 106 -12.85 6.75 -15.73
CA ILE A 106 -13.41 7.98 -15.16
C ILE A 106 -14.32 8.57 -16.24
N PRO A 107 -15.64 8.72 -15.99
CA PRO A 107 -16.54 9.27 -16.98
C PRO A 107 -16.02 10.67 -17.34
N PRO A 108 -16.10 11.08 -18.62
CA PRO A 108 -15.67 12.41 -19.02
C PRO A 108 -16.37 13.43 -18.14
N VAL A 109 -15.57 14.30 -17.50
CA VAL A 109 -16.09 15.43 -16.72
C VAL A 109 -17.06 16.18 -17.63
N GLN A 110 -18.35 16.15 -17.30
CA GLN A 110 -19.33 16.97 -17.98
C GLN A 110 -18.88 18.40 -17.83
N ALA A 111 -18.71 19.10 -18.96
CA ALA A 111 -18.29 20.49 -18.97
C ALA A 111 -19.21 21.28 -18.04
N LEU A 112 -18.60 21.95 -17.05
CA LEU A 112 -19.29 22.94 -16.23
C LEU A 112 -20.05 23.90 -17.16
N PRO A 113 -21.31 24.25 -16.84
CA PRO A 113 -22.06 25.24 -17.63
C PRO A 113 -21.23 26.52 -17.69
N GLN A 114 -20.97 26.98 -18.92
CA GLN A 114 -20.26 28.23 -19.15
C GLN A 114 -21.07 29.36 -18.47
N PRO A 115 -20.43 30.28 -17.72
CA PRO A 115 -21.13 31.43 -17.19
C PRO A 115 -21.74 32.23 -18.35
N PRO A 116 -22.95 32.81 -18.18
CA PRO A 116 -23.58 33.59 -19.22
C PRO A 116 -22.65 34.72 -19.64
N GLY A 117 -22.33 34.75 -20.95
CA GLY A 117 -21.43 35.75 -21.52
C GLY A 117 -21.93 37.15 -21.19
N THR A 118 -21.05 37.98 -20.63
CA THR A 118 -21.29 39.41 -20.46
C THR A 118 -21.58 40.01 -21.83
N GLY A 119 -22.86 40.34 -22.05
CA GLY A 119 -23.32 41.04 -23.22
C GLY A 119 -22.50 42.30 -23.44
N LYS A 120 -21.94 42.44 -24.63
CA LYS A 120 -21.29 43.66 -25.10
C LYS A 120 -22.37 44.74 -25.17
N ALA A 121 -22.33 45.69 -24.25
CA ALA A 121 -23.14 46.91 -24.35
C ALA A 121 -22.62 47.69 -25.58
N VAL A 122 -23.37 47.62 -26.68
CA VAL A 122 -23.28 48.59 -27.77
C VAL A 122 -24.10 49.80 -27.31
N LEU A 123 -23.41 50.89 -26.97
CA LEU A 123 -24.04 52.20 -26.81
C LEU A 123 -24.13 52.88 -28.20
N PRO A 124 -25.22 53.61 -28.48
CA PRO A 124 -25.44 54.31 -29.75
C PRO A 124 -24.52 55.53 -29.93
#